data_AF-A0A960XVT5-F1
#
_entry.id   AF-A0A960XVT5-F1
#
_cell.length_a   1.000
_cell.length_b   1.000
_cell.length_c   1.000
_cell.angle_alpha   90.00
_cell.angle_beta   90.00
_cell.angle_gamma   90.00
#
_symmetry.space_group_name_H-M   'P 1'
#
loop_
_entity.id
_entity.type
_entity.pdbx_description
1 polymer ?
#
loop_
_entity_poly.entity_id
_entity_poly.type
_entity_poly.pdbx_seq_one_letter_code
_entity_poly.pdbx_strand_id
1 'polypeptide(L)'
;MSFWSIVQRQFKAHPIGALALYTVAFFVVIGIYAPLLASSKPLIVTFQGDVYFPLFRYLFFPGFFTKRLDIFFNGLMLVLPVAFLASRLVGPRLAWIGACVAQTLLSLWVILDPPLDPASDPGLNAARQAAIQEGLARTGTDLLLAPLP
;
A
#
# COMPACT_ATOMS: atom_id res chain seq x y z
N MET A 1 -27.35 -28.50 10.79
CA MET A 1 -27.44 -27.02 10.64
C MET A 1 -26.32 -26.40 11.45
N SER A 2 -25.49 -25.54 10.87
CA SER A 2 -24.36 -24.90 11.58
C SER A 2 -24.86 -23.70 12.39
N PHE A 3 -24.36 -23.51 13.61
CA PHE A 3 -24.68 -22.37 14.49
C PHE A 3 -24.62 -21.02 13.74
N TRP A 4 -23.61 -20.85 12.90
CA TRP A 4 -23.42 -19.65 12.07
C TRP A 4 -24.56 -19.36 11.09
N SER A 5 -25.22 -20.40 10.57
CA SER A 5 -26.34 -20.22 9.63
C SER A 5 -27.60 -19.67 10.31
N ILE A 6 -27.78 -19.95 11.61
CA ILE A 6 -28.91 -19.45 12.40
C ILE A 6 -28.68 -17.99 12.76
N VAL A 7 -27.48 -17.65 13.24
CA VAL A 7 -27.08 -16.28 13.56
C VAL A 7 -27.20 -15.39 12.33
N GLN A 8 -26.70 -15.83 11.17
CA GLN A 8 -26.77 -15.06 9.94
C GLN A 8 -28.22 -14.81 9.47
N ARG A 9 -29.12 -15.77 9.68
CA ARG A 9 -30.54 -15.64 9.34
C ARG A 9 -31.26 -14.63 10.25
N GLN A 10 -31.02 -14.70 11.56
CA GLN A 10 -31.61 -13.76 12.52
C GLN A 10 -31.07 -12.35 12.31
N PHE A 11 -29.78 -12.21 12.04
CA PHE A 11 -29.16 -10.90 11.86
C PHE A 11 -29.62 -10.20 10.58
N LYS A 12 -29.84 -10.95 9.49
CA LYS A 12 -30.40 -10.40 8.23
C LYS A 12 -31.89 -10.05 8.34
N ALA A 13 -32.63 -10.63 9.28
CA ALA A 13 -34.04 -10.32 9.47
C ALA A 13 -34.27 -8.94 10.10
N HIS A 14 -33.27 -8.37 10.79
CA HIS A 14 -33.35 -7.06 11.41
C HIS A 14 -32.57 -6.01 10.60
N PRO A 15 -33.24 -5.05 9.93
CA PRO A 15 -32.58 -4.10 9.02
C PRO A 15 -31.59 -3.18 9.74
N ILE A 16 -31.86 -2.81 11.00
CA ILE A 16 -30.95 -2.00 11.82
C ILE A 16 -29.67 -2.78 12.14
N GLY A 17 -29.79 -4.06 12.48
CA GLY A 17 -28.63 -4.93 12.73
C GLY A 17 -27.77 -5.07 11.47
N ALA A 18 -28.42 -5.36 10.33
CA ALA A 18 -27.73 -5.43 9.05
C ALA A 18 -27.02 -4.10 8.68
N LEU A 19 -27.68 -2.95 8.89
CA LEU A 19 -27.08 -1.64 8.66
C LEU A 19 -25.84 -1.41 9.54
N ALA A 20 -25.92 -1.74 10.83
CA ALA A 20 -24.79 -1.62 11.74
C ALA A 20 -23.59 -2.48 11.28
N LEU A 21 -23.84 -3.70 10.80
CA LEU A 21 -22.78 -4.55 10.25
C LEU A 21 -22.16 -3.96 8.99
N TYR A 22 -22.96 -3.38 8.08
CA TYR A 22 -22.42 -2.70 6.91
C TYR A 22 -21.57 -1.49 7.29
N THR A 23 -22.01 -0.70 8.27
CA THR A 23 -21.23 0.44 8.79
C THR A 23 -19.90 -0.01 9.39
N VAL A 24 -19.90 -1.07 10.21
CA VAL A 24 -18.66 -1.63 10.78
C VAL A 24 -17.74 -2.16 9.69
N ALA A 25 -18.28 -2.92 8.72
CA ALA A 25 -17.50 -3.44 7.61
C ALA A 25 -16.88 -2.30 6.77
N PHE A 26 -17.62 -1.21 6.56
CA PHE A 26 -17.12 -0.02 5.89
C PHE A 26 -15.95 0.62 6.64
N PHE A 27 -16.06 0.78 7.97
CA PHE A 27 -14.94 1.29 8.77
C PHE A 27 -13.73 0.37 8.78
N VAL A 28 -13.94 -0.96 8.74
CA VAL A 28 -12.84 -1.92 8.60
C VAL A 28 -12.12 -1.71 7.28
N VAL A 29 -12.85 -1.55 6.17
CA VAL A 29 -12.24 -1.24 4.86
C VAL A 29 -11.47 0.07 4.93
N ILE A 30 -12.07 1.15 5.46
CA ILE A 30 -11.35 2.43 5.61
C ILE A 30 -10.08 2.25 6.46
N GLY A 31 -10.15 1.52 7.57
CA GLY A 31 -9.00 1.28 8.45
C GLY A 31 -7.86 0.55 7.75
N ILE A 32 -8.18 -0.44 6.91
CA ILE A 32 -7.17 -1.18 6.11
C ILE A 32 -6.48 -0.26 5.11
N TYR A 33 -7.23 0.65 4.48
CA TYR A 33 -6.69 1.61 3.49
C TYR A 33 -6.24 2.93 4.12
N ALA A 34 -6.31 3.08 5.45
CA ALA A 34 -5.96 4.32 6.14
C ALA A 34 -4.50 4.77 5.88
N PRO A 35 -3.48 3.89 5.84
CA PRO A 35 -2.12 4.31 5.51
C PRO A 35 -1.99 4.90 4.11
N LEU A 36 -2.79 4.40 3.16
CA LEU A 36 -2.86 4.93 1.80
C LEU A 36 -3.53 6.31 1.78
N LEU A 37 -4.67 6.45 2.48
CA LEU A 37 -5.45 7.69 2.55
C LEU A 37 -4.76 8.80 3.33
N ALA A 38 -3.96 8.44 4.33
CA ALA A 38 -3.17 9.38 5.13
C ALA A 38 -1.85 9.77 4.45
N SER A 39 -1.46 9.09 3.36
CA SER A 39 -0.21 9.37 2.68
C SER A 39 -0.26 10.70 1.92
N SER A 40 0.73 11.54 2.15
CA SER A 40 0.92 12.82 1.44
C SER A 40 1.65 12.67 0.09
N LYS A 41 2.03 11.45 -0.30
CA LYS A 41 2.77 11.19 -1.54
C LYS A 41 1.80 11.04 -2.72
N PRO A 42 2.14 11.55 -3.91
CA PRO A 42 1.34 11.35 -5.11
C PRO A 42 1.27 9.86 -5.48
N LEU A 43 0.10 9.41 -5.92
CA LEU A 43 -0.14 8.04 -6.37
C LEU A 43 0.58 7.74 -7.69
N ILE A 44 0.53 8.68 -8.61
CA ILE A 44 1.04 8.58 -9.98
C ILE A 44 1.80 9.86 -10.32
N VAL A 45 3.01 9.73 -10.84
CA VAL A 45 3.82 10.84 -11.34
C VAL A 45 4.35 10.48 -12.70
N THR A 46 4.15 11.33 -13.70
CA THR A 46 4.77 11.17 -15.01
C THR A 46 6.04 12.01 -15.07
N PHE A 47 7.18 11.39 -15.33
CA PHE A 47 8.47 12.09 -15.45
C PHE A 47 9.19 11.63 -16.71
N GLN A 48 9.56 12.56 -17.59
CA GLN A 48 10.26 12.30 -18.86
C GLN A 48 9.62 11.23 -19.77
N GLY A 49 8.28 11.12 -19.75
CA GLY A 49 7.54 10.15 -20.57
C GLY A 49 7.24 8.82 -19.87
N ASP A 50 7.86 8.56 -18.73
CA ASP A 50 7.63 7.36 -17.92
C ASP A 50 6.62 7.63 -16.79
N VAL A 51 5.76 6.65 -16.54
CA VAL A 51 4.78 6.69 -15.43
C VAL A 51 5.36 5.97 -14.22
N TYR A 52 5.54 6.72 -13.15
CA TYR A 52 6.03 6.22 -11.87
C TYR A 52 4.91 6.17 -10.84
N PHE A 53 5.02 5.20 -9.93
CA PHE A 53 4.09 5.01 -8.82
C PHE A 53 4.84 5.16 -7.48
N PRO A 54 5.15 6.39 -7.04
CA PRO A 54 6.02 6.62 -5.88
C PRO A 54 5.50 5.89 -4.64
N LEU A 55 4.20 6.00 -4.36
CA LEU A 55 3.61 5.46 -3.14
C LEU A 55 3.83 3.95 -2.96
N PHE A 56 3.76 3.18 -4.04
CA PHE A 56 3.95 1.73 -3.99
C PHE A 56 5.40 1.34 -3.67
N ARG A 57 6.39 2.18 -4.06
CA ARG A 57 7.80 1.98 -3.69
C ARG A 57 8.04 2.25 -2.19
N TYR A 58 7.31 3.20 -1.61
CA TYR A 58 7.40 3.53 -0.19
C TYR A 58 6.53 2.65 0.72
N LEU A 59 5.68 1.80 0.14
CA LEU A 59 4.64 1.07 0.89
C LEU A 59 5.23 0.15 1.99
N PHE A 60 6.41 -0.42 1.76
CA PHE A 60 7.10 -1.25 2.75
C PHE A 60 8.32 -0.56 3.36
N PHE A 61 8.57 0.71 3.00
CA PHE A 61 9.73 1.45 3.48
C PHE A 61 9.53 1.93 4.93
N PRO A 62 10.32 1.46 5.90
CA PRO A 62 10.14 1.81 7.31
C PRO A 62 10.43 3.28 7.61
N GLY A 63 11.24 3.95 6.79
CA GLY A 63 11.54 5.37 6.97
C GLY A 63 10.34 6.28 6.66
N PHE A 64 9.34 5.80 5.90
CA PHE A 64 8.10 6.52 5.64
C PHE A 64 6.98 6.02 6.57
N PHE A 65 6.77 4.70 6.64
CA PHE A 65 5.84 4.07 7.57
C PHE A 65 6.57 3.58 8.81
N THR A 66 6.78 4.50 9.75
CA THR A 66 7.60 4.25 10.95
C THR A 66 6.96 3.28 11.93
N LYS A 67 5.63 3.15 11.91
CA LYS A 67 4.90 2.23 12.79
C LYS A 67 4.80 0.87 12.12
N ARG A 68 5.15 -0.18 12.87
CA ARG A 68 4.95 -1.59 12.45
C ARG A 68 3.50 -1.89 12.04
N LEU A 69 2.55 -1.18 12.65
CA LEU A 69 1.13 -1.28 12.34
C LEU A 69 0.83 -0.85 10.90
N ASP A 70 1.46 0.20 10.41
CA ASP A 70 1.22 0.73 9.07
C ASP A 70 1.73 -0.25 8.02
N ILE A 71 2.90 -0.84 8.24
CA ILE A 71 3.49 -1.89 7.39
C ILE A 71 2.58 -3.13 7.33
N PHE A 72 1.98 -3.52 8.46
CA PHE A 72 1.02 -4.63 8.50
C PHE A 72 -0.21 -4.34 7.62
N PHE A 73 -0.83 -3.16 7.77
CA PHE A 73 -1.99 -2.78 6.96
C PHE A 73 -1.66 -2.63 5.47
N ASN A 74 -0.45 -2.15 5.16
CA ASN A 74 0.07 -2.08 3.80
C ASN A 74 0.19 -3.46 3.14
N GLY A 75 0.68 -4.46 3.88
CA GLY A 75 0.67 -5.85 3.42
C GLY A 75 -0.75 -6.38 3.24
N LEU A 76 -1.63 -6.08 4.20
CA LEU A 76 -3.01 -6.56 4.20
C LEU A 76 -3.79 -6.01 3.00
N MET A 77 -3.54 -4.76 2.60
CA MET A 77 -4.10 -4.12 1.42
C MET A 77 -3.80 -4.89 0.12
N LEU A 78 -2.62 -5.53 0.02
CA LEU A 78 -2.26 -6.36 -1.13
C LEU A 78 -2.82 -7.79 -1.01
N VAL A 79 -2.73 -8.37 0.19
CA VAL A 79 -3.09 -9.78 0.41
C VAL A 79 -4.60 -10.01 0.33
N LEU A 80 -5.43 -9.09 0.84
CA LEU A 80 -6.88 -9.23 0.85
C LEU A 80 -7.53 -9.40 -0.54
N PRO A 81 -7.31 -8.49 -1.51
CA PRO A 81 -7.91 -8.63 -2.83
C PRO A 81 -7.40 -9.89 -3.55
N VAL A 82 -6.12 -10.21 -3.40
CA VAL A 82 -5.53 -11.44 -3.96
C VAL A 82 -6.15 -12.69 -3.35
N ALA A 83 -6.32 -12.74 -2.03
CA ALA A 83 -6.99 -13.83 -1.33
C ALA A 83 -8.44 -14.01 -1.78
N PHE A 84 -9.16 -12.89 -1.93
CA PHE A 84 -10.53 -12.89 -2.41
C PHE A 84 -10.62 -13.42 -3.85
N LEU A 85 -9.74 -12.99 -4.75
CA LEU A 85 -9.66 -13.49 -6.12
C LEU A 85 -9.26 -14.98 -6.15
N ALA A 86 -8.22 -15.37 -5.41
CA ALA A 86 -7.75 -16.74 -5.31
C ALA A 86 -8.81 -17.69 -4.75
N SER A 87 -9.69 -17.21 -3.86
CA SER A 87 -10.80 -18.00 -3.31
C SER A 87 -11.74 -18.54 -4.39
N ARG A 88 -11.82 -17.85 -5.53
CA ARG A 88 -12.63 -18.28 -6.70
C ARG A 88 -11.94 -19.34 -7.56
N LEU A 89 -10.62 -19.50 -7.45
CA LEU A 89 -9.82 -20.39 -8.30
C LEU A 89 -9.43 -21.70 -7.59
N VAL A 90 -8.86 -21.58 -6.39
CA VAL A 90 -8.32 -22.71 -5.59
C VAL A 90 -9.21 -23.10 -4.41
N GLY A 91 -10.31 -22.38 -4.21
CA GLY A 91 -11.26 -22.60 -3.13
C GLY A 91 -10.97 -21.73 -1.89
N PRO A 92 -12.01 -21.40 -1.10
CA PRO A 92 -11.93 -20.38 -0.08
C PRO A 92 -10.99 -20.74 1.07
N ARG A 93 -11.01 -22.00 1.53
CA ARG A 93 -10.15 -22.41 2.66
C ARG A 93 -8.67 -22.25 2.32
N LEU A 94 -8.24 -22.77 1.18
CA LEU A 94 -6.84 -22.72 0.78
C LEU A 94 -6.38 -21.28 0.51
N ALA A 95 -7.24 -20.46 -0.12
CA ALA A 95 -6.95 -19.05 -0.36
C ALA A 95 -6.75 -18.26 0.94
N TRP A 96 -7.63 -18.42 1.94
CA TRP A 96 -7.49 -17.72 3.22
C TRP A 96 -6.30 -18.22 4.06
N ILE A 97 -6.00 -19.53 4.02
CA ILE A 97 -4.79 -20.07 4.66
C ILE A 97 -3.54 -19.49 4.00
N GLY A 98 -3.48 -19.52 2.66
CA GLY A 98 -2.38 -18.94 1.89
C GLY A 98 -2.21 -17.44 2.16
N ALA A 99 -3.32 -16.70 2.30
CA ALA A 99 -3.32 -15.30 2.66
C ALA A 99 -2.68 -15.04 4.04
N CYS A 100 -3.06 -15.82 5.06
CA CYS A 100 -2.47 -15.71 6.39
C CYS A 100 -0.96 -15.99 6.35
N VAL A 101 -0.54 -17.06 5.67
CA VAL A 101 0.89 -17.40 5.51
C VAL A 101 1.63 -16.29 4.78
N ALA A 102 1.11 -15.80 3.66
CA ALA A 102 1.71 -14.73 2.88
C ALA A 102 1.86 -13.44 3.71
N GLN A 103 0.83 -13.07 4.47
CA GLN A 103 0.86 -11.88 5.34
C GLN A 103 1.93 -12.02 6.44
N THR A 104 2.02 -13.19 7.07
CA THR A 104 3.04 -13.44 8.10
C THR A 104 4.44 -13.40 7.49
N LEU A 105 4.66 -14.06 6.36
CA LEU A 105 5.96 -14.05 5.66
C LEU A 105 6.36 -12.66 5.22
N LEU A 106 5.45 -11.88 4.64
CA LEU A 106 5.69 -10.52 4.20
C LEU A 106 6.03 -9.60 5.38
N SER A 107 5.28 -9.72 6.49
CA SER A 107 5.57 -8.95 7.70
C SER A 107 6.93 -9.32 8.31
N LEU A 108 7.28 -10.61 8.33
CA LEU A 108 8.58 -11.08 8.80
C LEU A 108 9.72 -10.60 7.89
N TRP A 109 9.53 -10.65 6.57
CA TRP A 109 10.51 -10.18 5.60
C TRP A 109 10.83 -8.70 5.82
N VAL A 110 9.82 -7.83 5.95
CA VAL A 110 10.05 -6.40 6.21
C VAL A 110 10.74 -6.14 7.55
N ILE A 111 10.49 -6.98 8.57
CA ILE A 111 11.14 -6.85 9.88
C ILE A 111 12.61 -7.30 9.83
N LEU A 112 12.91 -8.36 9.08
CA LEU A 112 14.25 -8.98 9.03
C LEU A 112 15.18 -8.26 8.05
N ASP A 113 14.65 -7.83 6.91
CA ASP A 113 15.38 -7.12 5.86
C ASP A 113 14.54 -5.94 5.38
N PRO A 114 14.59 -4.81 6.11
CA PRO A 114 13.78 -3.66 5.78
C PRO A 114 14.23 -3.09 4.42
N PRO A 115 13.31 -2.87 3.47
CA PRO A 115 13.68 -2.39 2.15
C PRO A 115 14.41 -1.04 2.26
N LEU A 116 15.48 -0.90 1.47
CA LEU A 116 16.30 0.31 1.40
C LEU A 116 15.49 1.50 0.87
N ASP A 117 15.95 2.72 1.19
CA ASP A 117 15.28 3.96 0.79
C ASP A 117 15.17 4.05 -0.73
N PRO A 118 13.96 4.02 -1.31
CA PRO A 118 13.79 4.10 -2.76
C PRO A 118 14.19 5.47 -3.33
N ALA A 119 14.42 6.51 -2.51
CA ALA A 119 15.03 7.77 -2.93
C ALA A 119 16.57 7.73 -2.99
N SER A 120 17.20 6.75 -2.33
CA SER A 120 18.66 6.55 -2.37
C SER A 120 19.13 5.71 -3.56
N ASP A 121 18.23 5.37 -4.50
CA ASP A 121 18.56 4.60 -5.70
C ASP A 121 19.71 5.28 -6.47
N PRO A 122 20.90 4.65 -6.54
CA PRO A 122 22.08 5.25 -7.15
C PRO A 122 21.85 5.63 -8.61
N GLY A 123 21.03 4.86 -9.34
CA GLY A 123 20.74 5.10 -10.75
C GLY A 123 19.91 6.36 -10.98
N LEU A 124 18.89 6.58 -10.15
CA LEU A 124 18.05 7.79 -10.20
C LEU A 124 18.82 9.03 -9.75
N ASN A 125 19.69 8.90 -8.76
CA ASN A 125 20.55 10.01 -8.32
C ASN A 125 21.59 10.37 -9.39
N ALA A 126 22.19 9.40 -10.07
CA ALA A 126 23.10 9.65 -11.19
C ALA A 126 22.38 10.31 -12.38
N ALA A 127 21.19 9.82 -12.75
CA ALA A 127 20.38 10.41 -13.82
C ALA A 127 19.94 11.85 -13.48
N ARG A 128 19.53 12.10 -12.22
CA ARG A 128 19.18 13.44 -11.74
C ARG A 128 20.40 14.37 -11.78
N GLN A 129 21.57 13.89 -11.35
CA GLN A 129 22.81 14.66 -11.40
C GLN A 129 23.22 15.01 -12.83
N ALA A 130 23.12 14.05 -13.77
CA ALA A 130 23.38 14.29 -15.19
C ALA A 130 22.43 15.34 -15.78
N ALA A 131 21.12 15.24 -15.51
CA ALA A 131 20.14 16.22 -15.98
C ALA A 131 20.37 17.63 -15.39
N ILE A 132 20.79 17.72 -14.12
CA ILE A 132 21.17 19.00 -13.49
C ILE A 132 22.43 19.56 -14.16
N GLN A 133 23.45 18.73 -14.39
CA GLN A 133 24.69 19.15 -15.07
C GLN A 133 24.44 19.65 -16.49
N GLU A 134 23.58 18.98 -17.26
CA GLU A 134 23.17 19.43 -18.61
C GLU A 134 22.39 20.76 -18.56
N GLY A 135 21.50 20.93 -17.57
CA GLY A 135 20.75 22.17 -17.35
C GLY A 135 21.63 23.35 -16.95
N LEU A 136 22.64 23.11 -16.10
CA LEU A 136 23.66 24.09 -15.69
C LEU A 136 24.53 24.50 -16.88
N ALA A 137 24.98 23.54 -17.69
CA ALA A 137 25.79 23.80 -18.89
C ALA A 137 25.06 24.62 -19.96
N ARG A 138 23.72 24.51 -20.02
CA ARG A 138 22.88 25.27 -20.97
C ARG A 138 22.48 26.66 -20.48
N THR A 139 22.35 26.88 -19.17
CA THR A 139 21.69 28.08 -18.61
C THR A 139 22.62 28.99 -17.79
N GLY A 140 23.76 28.49 -17.31
CA GLY A 140 24.73 29.27 -16.54
C GLY A 140 24.26 29.77 -15.16
N THR A 141 23.03 29.47 -14.76
CA THR A 141 22.47 29.78 -13.44
C THR A 141 22.24 28.52 -12.63
N ASP A 142 22.72 28.53 -11.39
CA ASP A 142 22.57 27.45 -10.42
C ASP A 142 21.09 27.16 -10.15
N LEU A 143 20.56 26.05 -10.69
CA LEU A 143 19.16 25.65 -10.52
C LEU A 143 18.79 25.36 -9.05
N LEU A 144 19.78 25.23 -8.17
CA LEU A 144 19.60 25.12 -6.71
C LEU A 144 19.27 26.46 -6.03
N LEU A 145 19.52 27.59 -6.70
CA LEU A 145 19.26 28.95 -6.21
C LEU A 145 18.08 29.63 -6.91
N ALA A 146 17.44 28.97 -7.88
CA ALA A 146 16.25 29.49 -8.53
C ALA A 146 15.07 29.47 -7.52
N PRO A 147 14.35 30.60 -7.32
CA PRO A 147 13.18 30.60 -6.47
C PRO A 147 12.13 29.64 -7.05
N LEU A 148 11.65 28.72 -6.22
CA LEU A 148 10.59 27.79 -6.60
C LEU A 148 9.35 28.60 -7.02
N PRO A 149 8.72 28.28 -8.17
CA PRO A 149 7.45 28.90 -8.56
C PRO A 149 6.30 28.54 -7.62
#